data_AF-A0A1E3Y5Z1-F1
#
_entry.id   AF-A0A1E3Y5Z1-F1
#
_cell.length_a   1.000
_cell.length_b   1.000
_cell.length_c   1.000
_cell.angle_alpha   90.00
_cell.angle_beta   90.00
_cell.angle_gamma   90.00
#
_symmetry.space_group_name_H-M   'P 1'
#
loop_
_entity.id
_entity.type
_entity.pdbx_description
1 polymer ?
#
loop_
_entity_poly.entity_id
_entity_poly.type
_entity_poly.pdbx_seq_one_letter_code
_entity_poly.pdbx_strand_id
1 'polypeptide(L)'
;MPSTAFTLCVPADDPFRGLVADVMQAYLKIADTVPAASTATFIAAIAAAVDRLAVPGADITVVVDTTDAQVDVRVTCGHATETLTHRS
;
A
#
# COMPACT_ATOMS: atom_id res chain seq x y z
N MET A 1 -15.90 12.78 -1.84
CA MET A 1 -14.83 13.65 -1.28
C MET A 1 -13.79 13.92 -2.36
N PRO A 2 -12.93 14.97 -2.25
CA PRO A 2 -11.73 15.05 -3.08
C PRO A 2 -10.86 13.81 -2.86
N SER A 3 -10.30 13.27 -3.93
CA SER A 3 -9.38 12.13 -3.83
C SER A 3 -8.13 12.53 -3.07
N THR A 4 -7.83 11.81 -1.99
CA THR A 4 -6.56 11.95 -1.28
C THR A 4 -5.57 10.97 -1.88
N ALA A 5 -4.44 11.50 -2.35
CA ALA A 5 -3.30 10.73 -2.82
C ALA A 5 -2.21 10.75 -1.74
N PHE A 6 -1.74 9.57 -1.34
CA PHE A 6 -0.61 9.40 -0.44
C PHE A 6 0.49 8.61 -1.15
N THR A 7 1.74 9.06 -1.04
CA THR A 7 2.89 8.37 -1.62
C THR A 7 3.91 8.08 -0.53
N LEU A 8 4.32 6.82 -0.44
CA LEU A 8 5.42 6.34 0.40
C LEU A 8 6.55 5.83 -0.49
N CYS A 9 7.78 6.22 -0.20
CA CYS A 9 8.97 5.65 -0.83
C CYS A 9 9.90 5.12 0.26
N VAL A 10 10.29 3.85 0.17
CA VAL A 10 11.21 3.19 1.11
C VAL A 10 12.16 2.27 0.37
N PRO A 11 13.37 2.02 0.89
CA PRO A 11 14.25 1.00 0.32
C PRO A 11 13.58 -0.37 0.32
N ALA A 12 13.87 -1.18 -0.70
CA ALA A 12 13.39 -2.56 -0.81
C ALA A 12 14.21 -3.54 0.04
N ASP A 13 14.92 -3.10 1.08
CA ASP A 13 15.67 -3.98 1.95
C ASP A 13 14.84 -4.40 3.17
N ASP A 14 15.13 -5.58 3.74
CA ASP A 14 14.32 -6.23 4.78
C ASP A 14 13.88 -5.37 5.97
N PRO A 15 14.70 -4.45 6.54
CA PRO A 15 14.20 -3.63 7.66
C PRO A 15 13.15 -2.60 7.23
N PHE A 16 13.09 -2.25 5.94
CA PHE A 16 12.21 -1.19 5.42
C PHE A 16 10.96 -1.74 4.72
N ARG A 17 10.99 -2.98 4.22
CA ARG A 17 9.82 -3.64 3.61
C ARG A 17 8.63 -3.69 4.57
N GLY A 18 8.88 -4.07 5.83
CA GLY A 18 7.83 -4.14 6.87
C GLY A 18 7.18 -2.80 7.18
N LEU A 19 7.92 -1.69 7.05
CA LEU A 19 7.42 -0.34 7.29
C LEU A 19 6.25 0.02 6.37
N VAL A 20 6.20 -0.52 5.15
CA VAL A 20 5.10 -0.29 4.22
C VAL A 20 3.78 -0.75 4.81
N ALA A 21 3.73 -1.96 5.37
CA ALA A 21 2.51 -2.52 5.95
C ALA A 21 2.04 -1.68 7.16
N ASP A 22 2.97 -1.29 8.02
CA ASP A 22 2.67 -0.47 9.20
C ASP A 22 2.11 0.90 8.84
N VAL A 23 2.74 1.59 7.87
CA VAL A 23 2.30 2.90 7.39
C VAL A 23 0.94 2.78 6.71
N MET A 24 0.72 1.75 5.89
CA MET A 24 -0.56 1.51 5.24
C MET A 24 -1.68 1.22 6.25
N GLN A 25 -1.40 0.45 7.31
CA GLN A 25 -2.36 0.20 8.37
C GLN A 25 -2.75 1.50 9.09
N ALA A 26 -1.77 2.35 9.40
CA ALA A 26 -2.02 3.64 10.02
C ALA A 26 -2.83 4.56 9.09
N TYR A 27 -2.47 4.63 7.80
CA TYR A 27 -3.16 5.46 6.81
C TYR A 27 -4.62 5.03 6.63
N LEU A 28 -4.90 3.74 6.39
CA LEU A 28 -6.28 3.26 6.19
C LEU A 28 -7.15 3.45 7.44
N LYS A 29 -6.56 3.39 8.64
CA LYS A 29 -7.26 3.68 9.88
C LYS A 29 -7.63 5.16 10.01
N ILE A 30 -6.79 6.08 9.51
CA ILE A 30 -7.07 7.52 9.52
C ILE A 30 -8.06 7.90 8.41
N ALA A 31 -7.94 7.27 7.25
CA ALA A 31 -8.79 7.54 6.09
C ALA A 31 -10.24 7.04 6.29
N ASP A 32 -10.46 6.06 7.18
CA ASP A 32 -11.78 5.46 7.51
C ASP A 32 -12.56 4.98 6.27
N THR A 33 -11.84 4.63 5.20
CA THR A 33 -12.43 4.25 3.90
C THR A 33 -12.58 2.75 3.71
N VAL A 34 -11.93 1.95 4.57
CA VAL A 34 -11.99 0.49 4.53
C VAL A 34 -12.54 0.00 5.87
N PRO A 35 -13.61 -0.82 5.90
CA PRO A 35 -14.12 -1.39 7.14
C PRO A 35 -13.02 -2.13 7.89
N ALA A 36 -12.93 -1.95 9.22
CA ALA A 36 -11.86 -2.51 10.05
C ALA A 36 -11.66 -4.03 9.86
N ALA A 37 -12.75 -4.78 9.62
CA ALA A 37 -12.72 -6.22 9.35
C ALA A 37 -12.00 -6.58 8.02
N SER A 38 -12.03 -5.69 7.03
CA SER A 38 -11.40 -5.87 5.72
C SER A 38 -10.01 -5.26 5.65
N THR A 39 -9.69 -4.30 6.54
CA THR A 39 -8.38 -3.64 6.60
C THR A 39 -7.25 -4.66 6.78
N ALA A 40 -7.38 -5.63 7.70
CA ALA A 40 -6.32 -6.61 7.95
C ALA A 40 -6.00 -7.46 6.71
N THR A 41 -7.03 -7.91 6.00
CA THR A 41 -6.87 -8.69 4.76
C THR A 41 -6.23 -7.87 3.65
N PHE A 42 -6.64 -6.60 3.50
CA PHE A 42 -6.08 -5.73 2.48
C PHE A 42 -4.62 -5.35 2.77
N ILE A 43 -4.28 -5.07 4.04
CA ILE A 43 -2.89 -4.85 4.46
C ILE A 43 -2.02 -6.09 4.20
N ALA A 44 -2.52 -7.29 4.50
CA ALA A 44 -1.80 -8.52 4.19
C ALA A 44 -1.56 -8.70 2.68
N ALA A 45 -2.54 -8.33 1.84
CA ALA A 45 -2.37 -8.36 0.39
C ALA A 45 -1.31 -7.35 -0.10
N ILE A 46 -1.26 -6.15 0.49
CA ILE A 46 -0.25 -5.14 0.19
C ILE A 46 1.15 -5.62 0.60
N ALA A 47 1.29 -6.16 1.82
CA ALA A 47 2.54 -6.74 2.29
C ALA A 47 3.04 -7.86 1.36
N ALA A 48 2.13 -8.77 0.96
CA ALA A 48 2.47 -9.84 0.03
C ALA A 48 2.87 -9.32 -1.36
N ALA A 49 2.27 -8.23 -1.85
CA ALA A 49 2.68 -7.59 -3.10
C ALA A 49 4.06 -6.93 -2.98
N VAL A 50 4.32 -6.24 -1.87
CA VAL A 50 5.64 -5.68 -1.56
C VAL A 50 6.70 -6.79 -1.57
N ASP A 51 6.48 -7.89 -0.88
CA ASP A 51 7.43 -9.01 -0.82
C ASP A 51 7.68 -9.65 -2.18
N ARG A 52 6.63 -9.79 -3.01
CA ARG A 52 6.76 -10.31 -4.39
C ARG A 52 7.57 -9.38 -5.29
N LEU A 53 7.39 -8.07 -5.14
CA LEU A 53 8.02 -7.07 -6.01
C LEU A 53 9.41 -6.64 -5.54
N ALA A 54 9.74 -6.84 -4.27
CA ALA A 54 10.94 -6.28 -3.67
C ALA A 54 12.23 -6.84 -4.31
N VAL A 55 12.97 -5.95 -4.97
CA VAL A 55 14.30 -6.23 -5.52
C VAL A 55 15.36 -5.58 -4.62
N PRO A 56 16.30 -6.34 -4.03
CA PRO A 56 17.35 -5.77 -3.19
C PRO A 56 18.11 -4.63 -3.88
N GLY A 57 18.37 -3.54 -3.15
CA GLY A 57 19.03 -2.35 -3.68
C GLY A 57 18.18 -1.44 -4.59
N ALA A 58 16.89 -1.74 -4.78
CA ALA A 58 15.93 -0.84 -5.39
C ALA A 58 15.06 -0.14 -4.33
N ASP A 59 14.28 0.86 -4.74
CA ASP A 59 13.26 1.49 -3.91
C ASP A 59 11.87 0.91 -4.21
N ILE A 60 11.04 0.80 -3.19
CA ILE A 60 9.60 0.55 -3.29
C ILE A 60 8.88 1.89 -3.20
N THR A 61 8.08 2.20 -4.20
CA THR A 61 7.12 3.30 -4.19
C THR A 61 5.71 2.75 -4.04
N VAL A 62 4.98 3.21 -3.03
CA VAL A 62 3.57 2.91 -2.83
C VAL A 62 2.76 4.18 -3.01
N VAL A 63 1.83 4.17 -3.95
CA VAL A 63 0.88 5.25 -4.18
C VAL A 63 -0.51 4.76 -3.80
N VAL A 64 -1.21 5.54 -2.99
CA VAL A 64 -2.55 5.23 -2.51
C VAL A 64 -3.49 6.32 -3.00
N ASP A 65 -4.45 5.92 -3.81
CA ASP A 65 -5.52 6.78 -4.31
C ASP A 65 -6.83 6.36 -3.65
N THR A 66 -7.42 7.26 -2.87
CA THR A 66 -8.64 6.97 -2.12
C THR A 66 -9.82 7.80 -2.63
N THR A 67 -10.97 7.15 -2.76
CA THR A 67 -12.27 7.76 -3.06
C THR A 67 -13.32 7.23 -2.08
N ASP A 68 -14.55 7.77 -2.12
CA ASP A 68 -15.64 7.32 -1.24
C ASP A 68 -16.06 5.85 -1.48
N ALA A 69 -15.74 5.28 -2.65
CA ALA A 69 -16.19 3.95 -3.05
C ALA A 69 -15.05 2.92 -3.24
N GLN A 70 -13.80 3.38 -3.26
CA GLN A 70 -12.65 2.50 -3.48
C GLN A 70 -11.34 3.09 -2.97
N VAL A 71 -10.40 2.19 -2.66
CA VAL A 71 -9.00 2.48 -2.39
C VAL A 71 -8.15 1.69 -3.39
N ASP A 72 -7.33 2.41 -4.16
CA ASP A 72 -6.33 1.83 -5.05
C ASP A 72 -4.95 2.01 -4.43
N VAL A 73 -4.20 0.91 -4.30
CA VAL A 73 -2.82 0.90 -3.81
C VAL A 73 -1.93 0.36 -4.92
N ARG A 74 -1.10 1.24 -5.50
CA ARG A 74 -0.11 0.87 -6.51
C ARG A 74 1.26 0.73 -5.86
N VAL A 75 1.83 -0.47 -5.92
CA VAL A 75 3.17 -0.79 -5.44
C VAL A 75 4.09 -0.92 -6.66
N THR A 76 5.20 -0.18 -6.67
CA THR A 76 6.20 -0.22 -7.73
C THR A 76 7.57 -0.47 -7.12
N CYS A 77 8.33 -1.41 -7.69
CA CYS A 77 9.74 -1.61 -7.35
C CYS A 77 10.54 -1.86 -8.63
N GLY A 78 11.49 -0.97 -8.94
CA GLY A 78 12.21 -0.99 -10.22
C GLY A 78 11.26 -0.85 -11.42
N HIS A 79 11.18 -1.87 -12.26
CA HIS A 79 10.30 -1.91 -13.45
C HIS A 79 8.98 -2.66 -13.23
N ALA A 80 8.79 -3.25 -12.05
CA ALA A 80 7.61 -4.03 -11.75
C ALA A 80 6.60 -3.18 -10.96
N THR A 81 5.34 -3.27 -11.35
CA THR A 81 4.22 -2.56 -10.72
C THR A 81 3.05 -3.51 -10.52
N GLU A 82 2.47 -3.48 -9.34
CA GLU A 82 1.22 -4.18 -8.99
C GLU A 82 0.22 -3.15 -8.45
N THR A 83 -1.06 -3.30 -8.78
CA THR A 83 -2.13 -2.44 -8.23
C THR A 83 -3.16 -3.32 -7.52
N LEU A 84 -3.43 -2.99 -6.28
CA LEU A 84 -4.40 -3.65 -5.41
C LEU A 84 -5.57 -2.70 -5.21
N THR A 85 -6.78 -3.17 -5.48
CA THR A 85 -8.00 -2.37 -5.35
C THR A 85 -8.89 -2.97 -4.27
N HIS A 86 -9.31 -2.15 -3.31
CA HIS A 86 -10.38 -2.46 -2.37
C HIS A 86 -11.61 -1.63 -2.75
N ARG A 87 -12.78 -2.27 -2.89
CA ARG A 87 -14.05 -1.58 -3.12
C ARG A 87 -14.94 -1.69 -1.89
N SER A 88 -15.59 -0.58 -1.54
CA SER A 88 -16.52 -0.47 -0.42
C SER A 88 -17.86 -1.16 -0.72
#